data_AF-A0A0B3AQ71-F1
#
_entry.id   AF-A0A0B3AQ71-F1
#
_cell.length_a   1.000
_cell.length_b   1.000
_cell.length_c   1.000
_cell.angle_alpha   90.00
_cell.angle_beta   90.00
_cell.angle_gamma   90.00
#
_symmetry.space_group_name_H-M   'P 1'
#
loop_
_entity.id
_entity.type
_entity.pdbx_description
1 polymer ?
#
loop_
_entity_poly.entity_id
_entity_poly.type
_entity_poly.pdbx_seq_one_letter_code
_entity_poly.pdbx_strand_id
1 'polypeptide(L)'
;MQKDQEQIIQINKERLTQVCLKSYQAFINKEKIFKTKREEVLPQFNLPEDLEKNPKETANYLFILALMERKSLTRINIRNGRKTWENPQTKWIFTPEKSVKNLEGVTQICQENLQYMLNDFPKNYVKNMQLLLEKYNGDSRNIINKQNIEQARKNLMEFHGIGTGIANLFINYLTDINLICTLNPLEARVKVD
;
A
#
# COMPACT_ATOMS: atom_id res chain seq x y z
N MET A 1 -31.49 0.60 -35.12
CA MET A 1 -30.05 0.40 -34.84
C MET A 1 -29.28 1.62 -35.31
N GLN A 2 -29.05 2.59 -34.43
CA GLN A 2 -28.11 3.69 -34.69
C GLN A 2 -26.69 3.18 -34.45
N LYS A 3 -25.80 3.37 -35.43
CA LYS A 3 -24.38 3.06 -35.31
C LYS A 3 -23.73 4.15 -34.45
N ASP A 4 -23.14 3.75 -33.33
CA ASP A 4 -22.25 4.59 -32.54
C ASP A 4 -21.08 5.03 -33.43
N GLN A 5 -20.97 6.33 -33.67
CA GLN A 5 -19.80 6.93 -34.30
C GLN A 5 -18.69 7.00 -33.26
N GLU A 6 -17.63 6.21 -33.44
CA GLU A 6 -16.38 6.37 -32.69
C GLU A 6 -15.87 7.81 -32.86
N GLN A 7 -15.93 8.60 -31.79
CA GLN A 7 -15.27 9.90 -31.77
C GLN A 7 -13.76 9.68 -31.82
N ILE A 8 -13.16 9.93 -32.98
CA ILE A 8 -11.71 9.99 -33.13
C ILE A 8 -11.22 11.24 -32.37
N ILE A 9 -10.66 11.03 -31.17
CA ILE A 9 -10.04 12.10 -30.39
C ILE A 9 -8.78 12.55 -31.14
N GLN A 10 -8.83 13.73 -31.77
CA GLN A 10 -7.64 14.36 -32.34
C GLN A 10 -6.76 14.91 -31.20
N ILE A 11 -5.65 14.22 -30.93
CA ILE A 11 -4.66 14.68 -29.95
C ILE A 11 -3.81 15.78 -30.57
N ASN A 12 -3.87 16.99 -30.00
CA ASN A 12 -2.95 18.08 -30.35
C ASN A 12 -1.55 17.75 -29.81
N LYS A 13 -0.67 17.28 -30.70
CA LYS A 13 0.69 16.85 -30.36
C LYS A 13 1.52 17.97 -29.73
N GLU A 14 1.39 19.20 -30.20
CA GLU A 14 2.16 20.33 -29.68
C GLU A 14 1.76 20.68 -28.25
N ARG A 15 0.45 20.74 -27.98
CA ARG A 15 -0.06 20.94 -26.63
C ARG A 15 0.34 19.80 -25.71
N LEU A 16 0.28 18.55 -26.16
CA LEU A 16 0.70 17.40 -25.38
C LEU A 16 2.18 17.49 -25.02
N THR A 17 3.05 17.78 -26.00
CA THR A 17 4.50 17.96 -25.78
C THR A 17 4.77 19.07 -24.75
N GLN A 18 4.09 20.21 -24.85
CA GLN A 18 4.25 21.29 -23.86
C GLN A 18 3.80 20.87 -22.45
N VAL A 19 2.69 20.13 -22.34
CA VAL A 19 2.22 19.61 -21.05
C VAL A 19 3.22 18.60 -20.46
N CYS A 20 3.75 17.69 -21.28
CA CYS A 20 4.77 16.73 -20.85
C CYS A 20 6.05 17.44 -20.37
N LEU A 21 6.55 18.42 -21.13
CA LEU A 21 7.74 19.20 -20.76
C LEU A 21 7.53 19.97 -19.45
N LYS A 22 6.38 20.64 -19.30
CA LYS A 22 6.06 21.39 -18.07
C LYS A 22 5.93 20.46 -16.86
N SER A 23 5.31 19.29 -17.02
CA SER A 23 5.20 18.29 -15.95
C SER A 23 6.56 17.72 -15.57
N TYR A 24 7.42 17.43 -16.55
CA TYR A 24 8.79 16.97 -16.32
C TYR A 24 9.64 18.02 -15.60
N GLN A 25 9.59 19.28 -16.05
CA GLN A 25 10.29 20.39 -15.39
C GLN A 25 9.80 20.59 -13.95
N ALA A 26 8.48 20.57 -13.73
CA ALA A 26 7.91 20.68 -12.39
C ALA A 26 8.34 19.51 -11.48
N PHE A 27 8.49 18.29 -12.03
CA PHE A 27 9.01 17.14 -11.31
C PHE A 27 10.49 17.31 -10.93
N ILE A 28 11.35 17.66 -11.89
CA ILE A 28 12.80 17.86 -11.67
C ILE A 28 13.04 18.99 -10.66
N ASN A 29 12.29 20.08 -10.76
CA ASN A 29 12.42 21.25 -9.90
C ASN A 29 11.67 21.12 -8.56
N LYS A 30 10.95 20.01 -8.32
CA LYS A 30 10.10 19.79 -7.13
C LYS A 30 9.10 20.94 -6.89
N GLU A 31 8.41 21.37 -7.92
CA GLU A 31 7.44 22.47 -7.86
C GLU A 31 5.99 21.97 -7.69
N LYS A 32 5.12 22.84 -7.17
CA LYS A 32 3.66 22.59 -7.03
C LYS A 32 3.35 21.28 -6.30
N ILE A 33 2.65 20.34 -6.95
CA ILE A 33 2.27 19.03 -6.41
C ILE A 33 3.47 18.12 -6.13
N PHE A 34 4.63 18.41 -6.73
CA PHE A 34 5.90 17.70 -6.50
C PHE A 34 6.77 18.32 -5.40
N LYS A 35 6.31 19.43 -4.79
CA LYS A 35 6.99 20.08 -3.66
C LYS A 35 7.02 19.22 -2.40
N THR A 36 6.00 18.38 -2.22
CA THR A 36 5.97 17.43 -1.12
C THR A 36 7.02 16.36 -1.39
N LYS A 37 8.06 16.27 -0.56
CA LYS A 37 9.01 15.16 -0.69
C LYS A 37 8.24 13.88 -0.41
N ARG A 38 8.16 12.99 -1.40
CA ARG A 38 7.54 11.67 -1.23
C ARG A 38 8.12 10.93 -0.02
N GLU A 39 9.40 11.17 0.24
CA GLU A 39 10.15 10.69 1.41
C GLU A 39 9.51 11.11 2.75
N GLU A 40 8.82 12.25 2.81
CA GLU A 40 8.21 12.78 4.03
C GLU A 40 6.78 12.25 4.27
N VAL A 41 6.16 11.63 3.26
CA VAL A 41 4.72 11.25 3.31
C VAL A 41 4.44 9.78 3.10
N LEU A 42 5.35 9.02 2.50
CA LEU A 42 5.15 7.59 2.29
C LEU A 42 5.95 6.77 3.32
N PRO A 43 5.35 5.72 3.91
CA PRO A 43 5.92 5.03 5.06
C PRO A 43 7.20 4.25 4.74
N GLN A 44 7.40 3.81 3.48
CA GLN A 44 8.59 3.06 3.07
C GLN A 44 9.88 3.90 3.12
N PHE A 45 9.78 5.23 3.14
CA PHE A 45 10.93 6.13 3.22
C PHE A 45 11.15 6.70 4.62
N ASN A 46 10.33 6.32 5.60
CA ASN A 46 10.43 6.77 6.99
C ASN A 46 10.15 5.60 7.94
N LEU A 47 10.86 4.48 7.69
CA LEU A 47 10.75 3.27 8.48
C LEU A 47 11.44 3.44 9.85
N PRO A 48 10.90 2.84 10.92
CA PRO A 48 11.65 2.55 12.13
C PRO A 48 12.98 1.82 11.83
N GLU A 49 14.06 2.20 12.51
CA GLU A 49 15.41 1.65 12.25
C GLU A 49 15.50 0.12 12.42
N ASP A 50 14.68 -0.45 13.32
CA ASP A 50 14.65 -1.90 13.55
C ASP A 50 14.01 -2.67 12.37
N LEU A 51 13.12 -2.01 11.62
CA LEU A 51 12.49 -2.60 10.45
C LEU A 51 13.45 -2.73 9.28
N GLU A 52 14.32 -1.74 9.03
CA GLU A 52 15.26 -1.77 7.90
C GLU A 52 16.13 -3.04 7.83
N LYS A 53 16.35 -3.70 8.97
CA LYS A 53 17.14 -4.93 9.10
C LYS A 53 16.32 -6.22 8.97
N ASN A 54 14.99 -6.13 8.96
CA ASN A 54 14.09 -7.27 8.95
C ASN A 54 13.08 -7.17 7.77
N PRO A 55 13.41 -7.79 6.62
CA PRO A 55 12.58 -7.72 5.42
C PRO A 55 11.14 -8.21 5.60
N LYS A 56 10.92 -9.29 6.37
CA LYS A 56 9.58 -9.84 6.62
C LYS A 56 8.76 -8.87 7.46
N GLU A 57 9.33 -8.40 8.58
CA GLU A 57 8.63 -7.46 9.46
C GLU A 57 8.35 -6.14 8.76
N THR A 58 9.27 -5.64 7.93
CA THR A 58 9.05 -4.41 7.15
C THR A 58 7.89 -4.55 6.20
N ALA A 59 7.86 -5.67 5.46
CA ALA A 59 6.78 -5.91 4.51
C ALA A 59 5.43 -6.06 5.22
N ASN A 60 5.39 -6.74 6.36
CA ASN A 60 4.16 -6.88 7.15
C ASN A 60 3.71 -5.53 7.75
N TYR A 61 4.64 -4.71 8.24
CA TYR A 61 4.38 -3.35 8.69
C TYR A 61 3.72 -2.52 7.57
N LEU A 62 4.35 -2.47 6.40
CA LEU A 62 3.84 -1.73 5.25
C LEU A 62 2.50 -2.27 4.73
N PHE A 63 2.30 -3.59 4.77
CA PHE A 63 1.03 -4.22 4.38
C PHE A 63 -0.11 -3.78 5.29
N ILE A 64 0.14 -3.73 6.60
CA ILE A 64 -0.85 -3.33 7.59
C ILE A 64 -1.16 -1.84 7.50
N LEU A 65 -0.16 -1.00 7.22
CA LEU A 65 -0.41 0.41 6.90
C LEU A 65 -1.25 0.57 5.63
N ALA A 66 -1.01 -0.24 4.59
CA ALA A 66 -1.82 -0.23 3.38
C ALA A 66 -3.27 -0.68 3.63
N LEU A 67 -3.50 -1.70 4.47
CA LEU A 67 -4.85 -2.09 4.92
C LEU A 67 -5.58 -0.95 5.66
N MET A 68 -4.80 -0.12 6.34
CA MET A 68 -5.25 1.08 7.04
C MET A 68 -5.25 2.32 6.14
N GLU A 69 -5.09 2.20 4.84
CA GLU A 69 -5.18 3.37 3.98
C GLU A 69 -6.65 3.60 3.59
N ARG A 70 -7.20 4.77 3.96
CA ARG A 70 -8.55 5.20 3.57
C ARG A 70 -8.59 6.69 3.28
N LYS A 71 -9.25 7.04 2.17
CA LYS A 71 -9.88 8.35 1.89
C LYS A 71 -9.13 9.56 2.48
N SER A 72 -7.85 9.71 2.15
CA SER A 72 -7.04 10.91 2.47
C SER A 72 -6.57 11.07 3.93
N LEU A 73 -6.62 10.04 4.77
CA LEU A 73 -6.08 10.05 6.15
C LEU A 73 -4.64 9.50 6.27
N THR A 74 -3.94 9.36 5.14
CA THR A 74 -2.61 8.74 5.01
C THR A 74 -1.62 9.15 6.09
N ARG A 75 -1.46 10.46 6.32
CA ARG A 75 -0.50 10.99 7.32
C ARG A 75 -0.86 10.61 8.75
N ILE A 76 -2.13 10.61 9.10
CA ILE A 76 -2.60 10.26 10.45
C ILE A 76 -2.40 8.76 10.68
N ASN A 77 -2.75 7.94 9.69
CA ASN A 77 -2.65 6.49 9.78
C ASN A 77 -1.19 6.02 9.84
N ILE A 78 -0.30 6.63 9.06
CA ILE A 78 1.15 6.37 9.16
C ILE A 78 1.68 6.77 10.54
N ARG A 79 1.33 7.96 11.05
CA ARG A 79 1.75 8.40 12.39
C ARG A 79 1.27 7.45 13.48
N ASN A 80 0.01 7.04 13.42
CA ASN A 80 -0.59 6.14 14.39
C ASN A 80 0.00 4.72 14.28
N GLY A 81 0.25 4.23 13.07
CA GLY A 81 0.92 2.96 12.84
C GLY A 81 2.35 2.95 13.39
N ARG A 82 3.10 4.05 13.23
CA ARG A 82 4.42 4.22 13.86
C ARG A 82 4.35 4.20 15.39
N LYS A 83 3.42 4.96 15.99
CA LYS A 83 3.18 4.92 17.45
C LYS A 83 2.84 3.51 17.95
N THR A 84 2.05 2.76 17.18
CA THR A 84 1.71 1.37 17.50
C THR A 84 2.92 0.45 17.36
N TRP A 85 3.80 0.66 16.39
CA TRP A 85 5.04 -0.10 16.24
C TRP A 85 6.02 0.14 17.38
N GLU A 86 6.20 1.40 17.77
CA GLU A 86 7.13 1.81 18.83
C GLU A 86 6.67 1.38 20.23
N ASN A 87 5.39 1.04 20.41
CA ASN A 87 4.85 0.55 21.68
C ASN A 87 4.90 -0.99 21.77
N PRO A 88 5.70 -1.58 22.68
CA PRO A 88 5.82 -3.03 22.83
C PRO A 88 4.49 -3.75 23.13
N GLN A 89 3.54 -3.08 23.77
CA GLN A 89 2.24 -3.63 24.13
C GLN A 89 1.28 -3.75 22.95
N THR A 90 1.55 -3.05 21.84
CA THR A 90 0.66 -3.02 20.67
C THR A 90 1.36 -3.41 19.37
N LYS A 91 2.71 -3.39 19.33
CA LYS A 91 3.54 -3.80 18.19
C LYS A 91 3.19 -5.18 17.63
N TRP A 92 2.74 -6.09 18.49
CA TRP A 92 2.35 -7.45 18.07
C TRP A 92 1.22 -7.48 17.05
N ILE A 93 0.44 -6.40 16.87
CA ILE A 93 -0.56 -6.31 15.80
C ILE A 93 0.08 -6.48 14.41
N PHE A 94 1.37 -6.18 14.27
CA PHE A 94 2.13 -6.37 13.03
C PHE A 94 2.64 -7.80 12.80
N THR A 95 2.30 -8.72 13.71
CA THR A 95 2.67 -10.14 13.65
C THR A 95 1.40 -10.97 13.39
N PRO A 96 1.19 -11.50 12.17
CA PRO A 96 -0.05 -12.19 11.80
C PRO A 96 -0.44 -13.32 12.77
N GLU A 97 0.55 -14.10 13.23
CA GLU A 97 0.38 -15.21 14.17
C GLU A 97 -0.20 -14.78 15.52
N LYS A 98 0.16 -13.57 15.99
CA LYS A 98 -0.36 -12.99 17.24
C LYS A 98 -1.72 -12.33 17.01
N SER A 99 -1.89 -11.63 15.89
CA SER A 99 -3.14 -10.98 15.52
C SER A 99 -4.32 -11.94 15.44
N VAL A 100 -4.13 -13.08 14.80
CA VAL A 100 -5.18 -14.10 14.65
C VAL A 100 -5.68 -14.63 15.99
N LYS A 101 -4.78 -14.73 16.98
CA LYS A 101 -5.10 -15.31 18.29
C LYS A 101 -5.75 -14.32 19.26
N ASN A 102 -5.77 -13.03 18.95
CA ASN A 102 -6.18 -11.99 19.89
C ASN A 102 -7.07 -10.93 19.23
N LEU A 103 -8.29 -11.33 18.83
CA LEU A 103 -9.27 -10.43 18.23
C LEU A 103 -9.64 -9.26 19.16
N GLU A 104 -9.73 -9.50 20.46
CA GLU A 104 -10.06 -8.46 21.44
C GLU A 104 -8.97 -7.39 21.50
N GLY A 105 -7.70 -7.78 21.62
CA GLY A 105 -6.57 -6.85 21.56
C GLY A 105 -6.46 -6.12 20.22
N VAL A 106 -6.76 -6.79 19.10
CA VAL A 106 -6.82 -6.13 17.79
C VAL A 106 -7.93 -5.07 17.79
N THR A 107 -9.10 -5.39 18.35
CA THR A 107 -10.23 -4.47 18.45
C THR A 107 -9.85 -3.23 19.25
N GLN A 108 -9.24 -3.43 20.42
CA GLN A 108 -8.75 -2.35 21.27
C GLN A 108 -7.75 -1.45 20.53
N ILE A 109 -6.71 -2.03 19.93
CA ILE A 109 -5.68 -1.26 19.20
C ILE A 109 -6.30 -0.50 18.02
N CYS A 110 -7.22 -1.12 17.28
CA CYS A 110 -7.93 -0.47 16.19
C CYS A 110 -8.73 0.75 16.66
N GLN A 111 -9.42 0.64 17.80
CA GLN A 111 -10.24 1.72 18.36
C GLN A 111 -9.38 2.85 18.96
N GLU A 112 -8.41 2.50 19.80
CA GLU A 112 -7.63 3.46 20.61
C GLU A 112 -6.49 4.10 19.81
N ASN A 113 -5.72 3.29 19.10
CA ASN A 113 -4.47 3.75 18.49
C ASN A 113 -4.66 4.16 17.04
N LEU A 114 -5.50 3.43 16.31
CA LEU A 114 -5.64 3.58 14.86
C LEU A 114 -6.91 4.35 14.48
N GLN A 115 -7.79 4.66 15.44
CA GLN A 115 -9.03 5.41 15.27
C GLN A 115 -9.99 4.81 14.22
N TYR A 116 -9.96 3.48 14.08
CA TYR A 116 -10.83 2.72 13.21
C TYR A 116 -12.17 2.39 13.90
N MET A 117 -13.19 3.21 13.65
CA MET A 117 -14.56 3.06 14.19
C MET A 117 -15.51 2.31 13.25
N LEU A 118 -15.01 1.34 12.45
CA LEU A 118 -15.88 0.50 11.65
C LEU A 118 -16.10 -0.82 12.36
N ASN A 119 -17.37 -1.14 12.64
CA ASN A 119 -17.80 -2.30 13.43
C ASN A 119 -17.19 -3.64 12.97
N ASP A 120 -16.87 -3.78 11.67
CA ASP A 120 -16.33 -5.02 11.11
C ASP A 120 -14.83 -4.98 10.79
N PHE A 121 -14.14 -3.83 10.93
CA PHE A 121 -12.73 -3.74 10.55
C PHE A 121 -11.84 -4.70 11.36
N PRO A 122 -11.92 -4.78 12.70
CA PRO A 122 -11.10 -5.71 13.47
C PRO A 122 -11.29 -7.18 13.07
N LYS A 123 -12.54 -7.57 12.78
CA LYS A 123 -12.87 -8.92 12.31
C LYS A 123 -12.27 -9.20 10.93
N ASN A 124 -12.42 -8.26 10.00
CA ASN A 124 -11.86 -8.36 8.65
C ASN A 124 -10.33 -8.32 8.66
N TYR A 125 -9.73 -7.55 9.58
CA TYR A 125 -8.30 -7.54 9.82
C TYR A 125 -7.79 -8.92 10.24
N VAL A 126 -8.44 -9.55 11.22
CA VAL A 126 -8.08 -10.91 11.66
C VAL A 126 -8.23 -11.92 10.52
N LYS A 127 -9.31 -11.84 9.72
CA LYS A 127 -9.47 -12.67 8.52
C LYS A 127 -8.34 -12.46 7.50
N ASN A 128 -7.93 -11.22 7.29
CA ASN A 128 -6.80 -10.90 6.40
C ASN A 128 -5.49 -11.50 6.94
N MET A 129 -5.23 -11.43 8.25
CA MET A 129 -4.05 -12.05 8.85
C MET A 129 -4.09 -13.58 8.75
N GLN A 130 -5.28 -14.18 8.89
CA GLN A 130 -5.48 -15.62 8.68
C GLN A 130 -5.14 -16.00 7.23
N LEU A 131 -5.68 -15.28 6.26
CA LEU A 131 -5.38 -15.50 4.84
C LEU A 131 -3.88 -15.36 4.54
N LEU A 132 -3.22 -14.39 5.17
CA LEU A 132 -1.77 -14.18 5.04
C LEU A 132 -0.97 -15.37 5.58
N LEU A 133 -1.38 -15.95 6.72
CA LEU A 133 -0.75 -17.13 7.28
C LEU A 133 -0.95 -18.36 6.39
N GLU A 134 -2.19 -18.62 5.97
CA GLU A 134 -2.57 -19.84 5.25
C GLU A 134 -2.00 -19.91 3.84
N LYS A 135 -2.05 -18.81 3.08
CA LYS A 135 -1.62 -18.80 1.68
C LYS A 135 -0.19 -18.31 1.46
N TYR A 136 0.32 -17.47 2.37
CA TYR A 136 1.55 -16.71 2.16
C TYR A 136 2.57 -16.87 3.30
N ASN A 137 2.36 -17.84 4.20
CA ASN A 137 3.25 -18.17 5.32
C ASN A 137 3.52 -17.00 6.27
N GLY A 138 2.56 -16.08 6.42
CA GLY A 138 2.67 -14.92 7.30
C GLY A 138 3.64 -13.84 6.80
N ASP A 139 4.05 -13.89 5.54
CA ASP A 139 5.00 -12.94 4.93
C ASP A 139 4.36 -12.27 3.71
N SER A 140 4.03 -10.99 3.83
CA SER A 140 3.33 -10.24 2.79
C SER A 140 4.12 -10.08 1.49
N ARG A 141 5.44 -10.31 1.50
CA ARG A 141 6.25 -10.32 0.26
C ARG A 141 5.84 -11.47 -0.66
N ASN A 142 5.41 -12.60 -0.09
CA ASN A 142 5.02 -13.78 -0.86
C ASN A 142 3.74 -13.58 -1.67
N ILE A 143 2.97 -12.51 -1.40
CA ILE A 143 1.82 -12.13 -2.22
C ILE A 143 2.27 -11.73 -3.63
N ILE A 144 3.49 -11.16 -3.75
CA ILE A 144 4.01 -10.53 -4.97
C ILE A 144 5.24 -11.26 -5.52
N ASN A 145 6.09 -11.82 -4.67
CA ASN A 145 7.34 -12.46 -5.08
C ASN A 145 7.10 -13.57 -6.10
N LYS A 146 7.89 -13.55 -7.17
CA LYS A 146 7.80 -14.53 -8.29
C LYS A 146 6.43 -14.55 -8.98
N GLN A 147 5.63 -13.49 -8.83
CA GLN A 147 4.40 -13.27 -9.58
C GLN A 147 4.61 -12.14 -10.61
N ASN A 148 3.76 -12.11 -11.63
CA ASN A 148 3.57 -10.90 -12.42
C ASN A 148 2.66 -9.91 -11.66
N ILE A 149 2.64 -8.64 -12.11
CA ILE A 149 1.94 -7.56 -11.39
C ILE A 149 0.41 -7.75 -11.41
N GLU A 150 -0.13 -8.30 -12.48
CA GLU A 150 -1.57 -8.56 -12.60
C GLU A 150 -2.04 -9.64 -11.60
N GLN A 151 -1.28 -10.72 -11.48
CA GLN A 151 -1.55 -11.78 -10.51
C GLN A 151 -1.30 -11.29 -9.07
N ALA A 152 -0.25 -10.50 -8.83
CA ALA A 152 0.00 -9.89 -7.52
C ALA A 152 -1.16 -8.98 -7.09
N ARG A 153 -1.69 -8.17 -8.01
CA ARG A 153 -2.91 -7.35 -7.75
C ARG A 153 -4.11 -8.23 -7.44
N LYS A 154 -4.35 -9.28 -8.24
CA LYS A 154 -5.46 -10.22 -8.01
C LYS A 154 -5.37 -10.86 -6.62
N ASN A 155 -4.18 -11.32 -6.23
CA ASN A 155 -3.90 -11.89 -4.91
C ASN A 155 -4.17 -10.88 -3.79
N LEU A 156 -3.72 -9.62 -3.95
CA LEU A 156 -3.95 -8.55 -2.97
C LEU A 156 -5.44 -8.20 -2.83
N MET A 157 -6.21 -8.25 -3.91
CA MET A 157 -7.64 -7.98 -3.89
C MET A 157 -8.49 -9.08 -3.24
N GLU A 158 -7.90 -10.23 -2.89
CA GLU A 158 -8.56 -11.23 -2.05
C GLU A 158 -8.72 -10.78 -0.60
N PHE A 159 -7.90 -9.83 -0.15
CA PHE A 159 -7.94 -9.31 1.21
C PHE A 159 -9.05 -8.26 1.37
N HIS A 160 -9.80 -8.37 2.46
CA HIS A 160 -10.89 -7.44 2.77
C HIS A 160 -10.38 -6.00 2.88
N GLY A 161 -11.02 -5.10 2.12
CA GLY A 161 -10.68 -3.68 2.12
C GLY A 161 -9.56 -3.27 1.15
N ILE A 162 -8.98 -4.22 0.41
CA ILE A 162 -7.99 -3.91 -0.64
C ILE A 162 -8.68 -3.85 -2.00
N GLY A 163 -8.77 -2.64 -2.55
CA GLY A 163 -9.07 -2.43 -3.97
C GLY A 163 -7.79 -2.22 -4.80
N THR A 164 -7.94 -2.02 -6.11
CA THR A 164 -6.82 -1.83 -7.06
C THR A 164 -5.83 -0.75 -6.62
N GLY A 165 -6.33 0.40 -6.12
CA GLY A 165 -5.48 1.50 -5.67
C GLY A 165 -4.60 1.13 -4.47
N ILE A 166 -5.16 0.43 -3.48
CA ILE A 166 -4.43 -0.03 -2.30
C ILE A 166 -3.44 -1.12 -2.68
N ALA A 167 -3.83 -2.03 -3.58
CA ALA A 167 -2.94 -3.07 -4.09
C ALA A 167 -1.70 -2.45 -4.77
N ASN A 168 -1.90 -1.48 -5.66
CA ASN A 168 -0.82 -0.76 -6.33
C ASN A 168 0.05 0.02 -5.33
N LEU A 169 -0.56 0.66 -4.33
CA LEU A 169 0.17 1.37 -3.29
C LEU A 169 1.13 0.44 -2.54
N PHE A 170 0.64 -0.73 -2.11
CA PHE A 170 1.46 -1.70 -1.40
C PHE A 170 2.58 -2.30 -2.29
N ILE A 171 2.28 -2.60 -3.56
CA ILE A 171 3.30 -3.04 -4.53
C ILE A 171 4.41 -1.98 -4.66
N ASN A 172 4.04 -0.70 -4.78
CA ASN A 172 4.99 0.40 -4.86
C ASN A 172 5.82 0.54 -3.59
N TYR A 173 5.20 0.40 -2.40
CA TYR A 173 5.93 0.42 -1.13
C TYR A 173 7.07 -0.58 -1.12
N LEU A 174 6.81 -1.84 -1.51
CA LEU A 174 7.85 -2.87 -1.49
C LEU A 174 8.86 -2.75 -2.63
N THR A 175 8.43 -2.26 -3.80
CA THR A 175 9.31 -2.06 -4.96
C THR A 175 10.31 -0.93 -4.71
N ASP A 176 9.87 0.19 -4.15
CA ASP A 176 10.72 1.38 -3.91
C ASP A 176 11.92 1.10 -3.01
N ILE A 177 11.78 0.15 -2.08
CA ILE A 177 12.84 -0.28 -1.13
C ILE A 177 13.41 -1.67 -1.45
N ASN A 178 13.16 -2.20 -2.66
CA ASN A 178 13.71 -3.47 -3.14
C ASN A 178 13.41 -4.70 -2.24
N LEU A 179 12.24 -4.75 -1.60
CA LEU A 179 11.84 -5.89 -0.76
C LEU A 179 11.19 -7.04 -1.53
N ILE A 180 10.85 -6.82 -2.80
CA ILE A 180 10.26 -7.82 -3.69
C ILE A 180 10.98 -7.83 -5.04
N CYS A 181 10.94 -8.99 -5.69
CA CYS A 181 11.35 -9.13 -7.08
C CYS A 181 10.17 -9.70 -7.88
N THR A 182 9.58 -8.87 -8.74
CA THR A 182 8.50 -9.26 -9.64
C THR A 182 9.12 -9.89 -10.89
N LEU A 183 8.39 -10.80 -11.54
CA LEU A 183 8.88 -11.43 -12.77
C LEU A 183 9.04 -10.41 -13.92
N ASN A 184 8.37 -9.26 -13.82
CA ASN A 184 8.51 -8.15 -14.76
C ASN A 184 8.41 -6.78 -14.05
N PRO A 185 9.54 -6.18 -13.62
CA PRO A 185 9.55 -4.91 -12.88
C PRO A 185 9.02 -3.71 -13.68
N LEU A 186 9.09 -3.78 -15.01
CA LEU A 186 8.68 -2.69 -15.91
C LEU A 186 7.15 -2.50 -15.93
N GLU A 187 6.36 -3.54 -15.66
CA GLU A 187 4.90 -3.48 -15.57
C GLU A 187 4.41 -2.80 -14.28
N ALA A 188 5.21 -2.80 -13.21
CA ALA A 188 4.82 -2.27 -11.90
C ALA A 188 4.56 -0.75 -11.93
N ARG A 189 5.21 -0.04 -12.86
CA ARG A 189 5.18 1.43 -12.94
C ARG A 189 4.08 1.98 -13.85
N VAL A 190 3.32 1.12 -14.53
CA VAL A 190 2.42 1.54 -15.62
C VAL A 190 1.08 0.81 -15.51
N LYS A 191 0.15 1.36 -14.71
CA LYS A 191 -1.32 1.29 -14.89
C LYS A 191 -1.98 2.04 -13.73
N VAL A 192 -2.17 3.34 -13.93
CA VAL A 192 -3.21 4.11 -13.25
C VAL A 192 -4.35 4.13 -14.27
N ASP A 193 -5.33 3.25 -14.09
CA ASP A 193 -6.60 3.34 -14.82
C ASP A 193 -7.45 4.47 -14.21
#